data_AF-Q86EC3-F1
#
_entry.id   AF-Q86EC3-F1
#
_cell.length_a   1.000
_cell.length_b   1.000
_cell.length_c   1.000
_cell.angle_alpha   90.00
_cell.angle_beta   90.00
_cell.angle_gamma   90.00
#
_symmetry.space_group_name_H-M   'P 1'
#
loop_
_entity.id
_entity.type
_entity.pdbx_description
1 polymer ?
#
loop_
_entity_poly.entity_id
_entity_poly.type
_entity_poly.pdbx_seq_one_letter_code
_entity_poly.pdbx_strand_id
1 'polypeptide(L)'
;MCDPENPGENPPVNTGISNNIPPGNITLHSILKMIIRQRGLYTENILKDGFDGAVINSHNDFWFGLFTQAFLSPALESSVDGPGDDLLFYVHHLKQNNEKPELSVFRRNSSNLPKLTDDYIDWEETVYLNLLMQYFVYVVTIAVCTRTGPQEWQILKKFSHTVYSSPSHRQMNVKGSYEQIAYPDLYFYKLRQIMREGICRNVVSSPNSEWSQY
;
A
#
# COMPACT_ATOMS: atom_id res chain seq x y z
N MET A 1 23.68 -63.04 17.08
CA MET A 1 23.27 -61.90 17.94
C MET A 1 23.11 -60.73 17.00
N CYS A 2 21.87 -60.30 16.78
CA CYS A 2 21.56 -59.16 15.91
C CYS A 2 21.53 -57.91 16.79
N ASP A 3 22.42 -56.96 16.53
CA ASP A 3 22.31 -55.61 17.10
C ASP A 3 21.53 -54.75 16.10
N PRO A 4 20.45 -54.06 16.50
CA PRO A 4 19.73 -53.14 15.63
C PRO A 4 20.41 -51.77 15.61
N GLU A 5 20.57 -51.22 14.41
CA GLU A 5 21.00 -49.85 14.15
C GLU A 5 20.05 -48.84 14.83
N ASN A 6 20.63 -47.96 15.64
CA ASN A 6 19.97 -46.81 16.23
C ASN A 6 20.02 -45.65 15.22
N PRO A 7 18.88 -45.08 14.76
CA PRO A 7 18.94 -43.89 13.92
C PRO A 7 19.23 -42.69 14.82
N GLY A 8 20.45 -42.15 14.68
CA GLY A 8 20.89 -40.93 15.36
C GLY A 8 19.93 -39.78 15.07
N GLU A 9 19.40 -39.22 16.16
CA GLU A 9 18.62 -37.99 16.19
C GLU A 9 19.42 -36.86 15.53
N ASN A 10 18.88 -36.30 14.43
CA ASN A 10 19.35 -35.02 13.93
C ASN A 10 19.05 -33.94 14.98
N PRO A 11 20.01 -33.05 15.32
CA PRO A 11 19.73 -31.97 16.24
C PRO A 11 18.67 -31.03 15.62
N PRO A 12 17.77 -30.46 16.42
CA PRO A 12 16.78 -29.53 15.89
C PRO A 12 17.52 -28.31 15.33
N VAL A 13 17.35 -28.08 14.04
CA VAL A 13 17.68 -26.79 13.42
C VAL A 13 16.91 -25.74 14.19
N ASN A 14 17.66 -24.94 14.94
CA ASN A 14 17.15 -23.88 15.77
C ASN A 14 16.69 -22.74 14.85
N THR A 15 15.50 -22.86 14.26
CA THR A 15 14.79 -21.76 13.60
C THR A 15 14.34 -20.78 14.67
N GLY A 16 15.29 -19.99 15.16
CA GLY A 16 15.07 -18.87 16.05
C GLY A 16 14.43 -17.70 15.31
N ILE A 17 13.15 -17.83 14.96
CA ILE A 17 12.26 -16.67 14.80
C ILE A 17 11.11 -16.90 15.76
N SER A 18 11.29 -16.34 16.95
CA SER A 18 10.28 -16.28 18.00
C SER A 18 9.04 -15.54 17.50
N ASN A 19 8.04 -16.30 17.03
CA ASN A 19 6.66 -15.87 16.79
C ASN A 19 5.92 -15.54 18.11
N ASN A 20 6.49 -14.67 18.94
CA ASN A 20 5.86 -14.19 20.16
C ASN A 20 5.33 -12.76 19.95
N ILE A 21 4.41 -12.60 19.00
CA ILE A 21 3.50 -11.47 19.00
C ILE A 21 2.12 -12.07 19.27
N PRO A 22 1.46 -11.71 20.39
CA PRO A 22 0.12 -12.21 20.67
C PRO A 22 -0.82 -11.83 19.52
N PRO A 23 -1.87 -12.63 19.24
CA PRO A 23 -2.89 -12.32 18.24
C PRO A 23 -3.75 -11.15 18.73
N GLY A 24 -3.13 -9.98 18.83
CA GLY A 24 -3.74 -8.70 19.16
C GLY A 24 -3.81 -7.87 17.90
N ASN A 25 -4.93 -7.14 17.74
CA ASN A 25 -5.21 -6.25 16.62
C ASN A 25 -3.96 -5.46 16.21
N ILE A 26 -3.37 -5.81 15.08
CA ILE A 26 -2.21 -5.10 14.54
C ILE A 26 -2.71 -3.76 13.97
N THR A 27 -2.21 -2.67 14.53
CA THR A 27 -2.55 -1.30 14.11
C THR A 27 -1.56 -0.81 13.04
N LEU A 28 -1.96 0.19 12.26
CA LEU A 28 -1.05 0.86 11.32
C LEU A 28 0.25 1.31 12.00
N HIS A 29 0.15 1.87 13.20
CA HIS A 29 1.32 2.32 13.97
C HIS A 29 2.28 1.18 14.30
N SER A 30 1.76 0.01 14.71
CA SER A 30 2.60 -1.16 14.94
C SER A 30 3.25 -1.68 13.67
N ILE A 31 2.52 -1.69 12.54
CA ILE A 31 3.07 -2.11 11.24
C ILE A 31 4.23 -1.20 10.85
N LEU A 32 4.03 0.12 10.91
CA LEU A 32 5.08 1.09 10.58
C LEU A 32 6.30 0.96 11.49
N LYS A 33 6.11 0.71 12.79
CA LYS A 33 7.22 0.43 13.71
C LYS A 33 8.00 -0.83 13.34
N MET A 34 7.31 -1.90 12.95
CA MET A 34 7.96 -3.14 12.49
C MET A 34 8.78 -2.89 11.21
N ILE A 35 8.23 -2.13 10.26
CA ILE A 35 8.92 -1.74 9.02
C ILE A 35 10.19 -0.95 9.31
N ILE A 36 10.09 0.11 10.14
CA ILE A 36 11.25 0.94 10.50
C ILE A 36 12.34 0.10 11.16
N ARG A 37 11.94 -0.78 12.09
CA ARG A 37 12.88 -1.69 12.76
C ARG A 37 13.56 -2.62 11.75
N GLN A 38 12.81 -3.24 10.85
CA GLN A 38 13.37 -4.16 9.86
C GLN A 38 14.32 -3.45 8.90
N ARG A 39 13.98 -2.25 8.43
CA ARG A 39 14.86 -1.43 7.57
C ARG A 39 16.19 -1.10 8.27
N GLY A 40 16.14 -0.79 9.57
CA GLY A 40 17.34 -0.59 10.38
C GLY A 40 18.21 -1.85 10.45
N LEU A 41 17.61 -3.00 10.74
CA LEU A 41 18.31 -4.29 10.82
C LEU A 41 18.91 -4.71 9.47
N TYR A 42 18.16 -4.56 8.38
CA TYR A 42 18.60 -4.92 7.04
C TYR A 42 19.80 -4.09 6.59
N THR A 43 19.78 -2.77 6.87
CA THR A 43 20.91 -1.88 6.58
C THR A 43 22.16 -2.29 7.35
N GLU A 44 22.02 -2.59 8.65
CA GLU A 44 23.12 -3.07 9.50
C GLU A 44 23.69 -4.41 9.04
N ASN A 45 22.83 -5.35 8.61
CA ASN A 45 23.25 -6.67 8.16
C ASN A 45 23.97 -6.62 6.82
N ILE A 46 23.50 -5.79 5.86
CA ILE A 46 24.21 -5.60 4.59
C ILE A 46 25.62 -5.04 4.81
N LEU A 47 25.76 -4.08 5.75
CA LEU A 47 27.06 -3.49 6.05
C LEU A 47 28.04 -4.49 6.71
N LYS A 48 27.53 -5.50 7.42
CA LYS A 48 28.34 -6.50 8.15
C LYS A 48 28.66 -7.73 7.31
N ASP A 49 27.66 -8.30 6.65
CA ASP A 49 27.72 -9.64 6.08
C ASP A 49 27.64 -9.64 4.54
N GLY A 50 27.40 -8.48 3.91
CA GLY A 50 27.21 -8.37 2.46
C GLY A 50 25.86 -8.93 1.98
N PHE A 51 25.70 -9.05 0.66
CA PHE A 51 24.51 -9.64 0.05
C PHE A 51 24.67 -11.17 -0.04
N ASP A 52 24.36 -11.88 1.05
CA ASP A 52 24.23 -13.35 1.04
C ASP A 52 22.76 -13.78 0.86
N GLY A 53 22.55 -14.98 0.29
CA GLY A 53 21.23 -15.56 0.07
C GLY A 53 20.43 -15.74 1.36
N ALA A 54 21.09 -15.98 2.50
CA ALA A 54 20.44 -16.04 3.80
C ALA A 54 19.80 -14.69 4.22
N VAL A 55 20.46 -13.58 3.88
CA VAL A 55 19.97 -12.22 4.18
C VAL A 55 18.75 -11.90 3.32
N ILE A 56 18.76 -12.30 2.04
CA ILE A 56 17.63 -12.12 1.12
C ILE A 56 16.42 -12.96 1.55
N ASN A 57 16.62 -14.22 1.90
CA ASN A 57 15.54 -15.10 2.35
C ASN A 57 14.91 -14.59 3.65
N SER A 58 15.73 -14.20 4.64
CA SER A 58 15.26 -13.61 5.90
C SER A 58 14.49 -12.30 5.69
N HIS A 59 14.90 -11.49 4.72
CA HIS A 59 14.18 -10.29 4.32
C HIS A 59 12.80 -10.63 3.75
N ASN A 60 12.72 -11.62 2.85
CA ASN A 60 11.47 -12.02 2.22
C ASN A 60 10.48 -12.65 3.23
N ASP A 61 10.98 -13.52 4.11
CA ASP A 61 10.20 -14.16 5.19
C ASP A 61 9.55 -13.13 6.11
N PHE A 62 10.28 -12.06 6.45
CA PHE A 62 9.73 -10.96 7.23
C PHE A 62 8.54 -10.28 6.53
N TRP A 63 8.70 -9.90 5.27
CA TRP A 63 7.66 -9.17 4.53
C TRP A 63 6.41 -10.02 4.31
N PHE A 64 6.58 -11.29 3.97
CA PHE A 64 5.47 -12.24 3.89
C PHE A 64 4.76 -12.44 5.23
N GLY A 65 5.53 -12.58 6.32
CA GLY A 65 4.99 -12.70 7.67
C GLY A 65 4.20 -11.46 8.09
N LEU A 66 4.73 -10.27 7.81
CA LEU A 66 4.06 -9.00 8.06
C LEU A 66 2.78 -8.88 7.23
N PHE A 67 2.82 -9.25 5.94
CA PHE A 67 1.66 -9.24 5.06
C PHE A 67 0.52 -10.12 5.61
N THR A 68 0.84 -11.35 6.02
CA THR A 68 -0.13 -12.30 6.56
C THR A 68 -0.79 -11.75 7.83
N GLN A 69 0.00 -11.14 8.72
CA GLN A 69 -0.51 -10.55 9.96
C GLN A 69 -1.38 -9.32 9.70
N ALA A 70 -0.96 -8.44 8.76
CA ALA A 70 -1.61 -7.17 8.50
C ALA A 70 -2.85 -7.25 7.60
N PHE A 71 -2.92 -8.23 6.68
CA PHE A 71 -3.97 -8.23 5.64
C PHE A 71 -4.78 -9.52 5.57
N LEU A 72 -4.26 -10.64 6.07
CA LEU A 72 -4.92 -11.95 6.00
C LEU A 72 -5.46 -12.45 7.35
N SER A 73 -5.05 -11.84 8.47
CA SER A 73 -5.48 -12.30 9.78
C SER A 73 -7.00 -12.10 9.98
N PRO A 74 -7.76 -13.16 10.30
CA PRO A 74 -9.21 -13.07 10.51
C PRO A 74 -9.62 -12.09 11.62
N ALA A 75 -8.72 -11.82 12.56
CA ALA A 75 -8.97 -10.88 13.66
C ALA A 75 -9.21 -9.43 13.17
N LEU A 76 -8.79 -9.09 11.94
CA LEU A 76 -8.96 -7.75 11.38
C LEU A 76 -10.32 -7.51 10.73
N GLU A 77 -11.12 -8.55 10.45
CA GLU A 77 -12.44 -8.35 9.82
C GLU A 77 -13.40 -7.53 10.70
N SER A 78 -13.20 -7.58 12.02
CA SER A 78 -13.98 -6.82 13.00
C SER A 78 -13.25 -5.61 13.58
N SER A 79 -12.01 -5.32 13.16
CA SER A 79 -11.23 -4.23 13.76
C SER A 79 -11.52 -2.90 13.06
N VAL A 80 -11.75 -1.85 13.86
CA VAL A 80 -11.96 -0.48 13.36
C VAL A 80 -10.72 0.06 12.64
N ASP A 81 -9.53 -0.41 13.07
CA ASP A 81 -8.24 -0.07 12.48
C ASP A 81 -7.77 -1.09 11.42
N GLY A 82 -8.68 -1.95 10.95
CA GLY A 82 -8.41 -3.00 9.98
C GLY A 82 -8.36 -2.51 8.54
N PRO A 83 -7.99 -3.37 7.58
CA PRO A 83 -7.91 -3.02 6.18
C PRO A 83 -9.32 -2.75 5.64
N GLY A 84 -9.51 -1.60 5.00
CA GLY A 84 -10.82 -1.12 4.59
C GLY A 84 -11.48 -1.84 3.40
N ASP A 85 -10.80 -2.79 2.75
CA ASP A 85 -11.25 -3.50 1.55
C ASP A 85 -10.83 -4.99 1.60
N ASP A 86 -11.51 -5.86 0.82
CA ASP A 86 -11.19 -7.29 0.67
C ASP A 86 -10.22 -7.57 -0.49
N LEU A 87 -9.92 -6.57 -1.33
CA LEU A 87 -8.96 -6.65 -2.41
C LEU A 87 -7.50 -6.59 -1.92
N LEU A 88 -6.71 -7.56 -2.35
CA LEU A 88 -5.28 -7.68 -2.10
C LEU A 88 -4.51 -7.53 -3.40
N PHE A 89 -3.53 -6.63 -3.39
CA PHE A 89 -2.68 -6.34 -4.53
C PHE A 89 -1.33 -7.04 -4.37
N TYR A 90 -0.87 -7.78 -5.37
CA TYR A 90 0.39 -8.49 -5.35
C TYR A 90 1.30 -7.94 -6.43
N VAL A 91 2.46 -7.43 -6.02
CA VAL A 91 3.46 -6.84 -6.91
C VAL A 91 4.41 -7.93 -7.37
N HIS A 92 4.62 -8.02 -8.68
CA HIS A 92 5.59 -8.95 -9.26
C HIS A 92 6.95 -8.29 -9.36
N HIS A 93 8.02 -9.06 -9.18
CA HIS A 93 9.37 -8.56 -9.46
C HIS A 93 9.49 -8.12 -10.92
N LEU A 94 10.11 -6.96 -11.13
CA LEU A 94 10.41 -6.45 -12.47
C LEU A 94 11.36 -7.43 -13.17
N LYS A 95 10.86 -8.12 -14.20
CA LYS A 95 11.72 -8.88 -15.11
C LYS A 95 12.63 -7.88 -15.82
N GLN A 96 13.92 -8.19 -15.96
CA GLN A 96 14.93 -7.31 -16.56
C GLN A 96 14.58 -6.75 -17.96
N ASN A 97 13.59 -7.35 -18.66
CA ASN A 97 13.11 -6.94 -19.97
C ASN A 97 11.72 -6.26 -19.97
N ASN A 98 11.04 -6.14 -18.83
CA ASN A 98 9.73 -5.51 -18.73
C ASN A 98 9.87 -4.11 -18.13
N GLU A 99 9.56 -3.08 -18.91
CA GLU A 99 9.52 -1.69 -18.44
C GLU A 99 8.29 -1.39 -17.56
N LYS A 100 7.33 -2.31 -17.46
CA LYS A 100 6.07 -2.10 -16.75
C LYS A 100 5.93 -3.04 -15.56
N PRO A 101 5.58 -2.53 -14.37
CA PRO A 101 5.27 -3.36 -13.22
C PRO A 101 4.01 -4.19 -13.48
N GLU A 102 4.07 -5.46 -13.11
CA GLU A 102 2.96 -6.41 -13.22
C GLU A 102 2.32 -6.57 -11.83
N LEU A 103 0.98 -6.52 -11.79
CA LEU A 103 0.19 -6.65 -10.58
C LEU A 103 -0.84 -7.76 -10.75
N SER A 104 -1.05 -8.54 -9.69
CA SER A 104 -2.19 -9.44 -9.57
C SER A 104 -3.09 -8.99 -8.44
N VAL A 105 -4.42 -9.12 -8.62
CA VAL A 105 -5.40 -8.72 -7.62
C VAL A 105 -6.27 -9.91 -7.26
N PHE A 106 -6.34 -10.21 -5.97
CA PHE A 106 -7.17 -11.30 -5.45
C PHE A 106 -8.02 -10.80 -4.30
N ARG A 107 -9.15 -11.46 -4.07
CA ARG A 107 -9.90 -11.27 -2.82
C ARG A 107 -9.20 -12.02 -1.68
N ARG A 108 -9.28 -11.47 -0.47
CA ARG A 108 -8.73 -12.07 0.76
C ARG A 108 -9.15 -13.53 0.98
N ASN A 109 -10.35 -13.91 0.57
CA ASN A 109 -10.89 -15.27 0.71
C ASN A 109 -10.62 -16.18 -0.50
N SER A 110 -9.78 -15.76 -1.45
CA SER A 110 -9.41 -16.55 -2.63
C SER A 110 -8.65 -17.82 -2.22
N SER A 111 -8.92 -18.93 -2.90
CA SER A 111 -8.14 -20.18 -2.73
C SER A 111 -6.76 -20.12 -3.37
N ASN A 112 -6.53 -19.15 -4.26
CA ASN A 112 -5.35 -19.05 -5.13
C ASN A 112 -4.45 -17.89 -4.73
N LEU A 113 -4.39 -17.56 -3.43
CA LEU A 113 -3.48 -16.51 -2.95
C LEU A 113 -2.02 -16.96 -3.13
N PRO A 114 -1.14 -16.05 -3.56
CA PRO A 114 0.29 -16.29 -3.57
C PRO A 114 0.82 -16.68 -2.18
N LYS A 115 1.79 -17.59 -2.18
CA LYS A 115 2.44 -18.16 -1.00
C LYS A 115 3.89 -17.73 -0.96
N LEU A 116 4.55 -17.88 0.18
CA LEU A 116 5.97 -17.59 0.33
C LEU A 116 6.88 -18.31 -0.69
N THR A 117 6.45 -19.48 -1.19
CA THR A 117 7.18 -20.24 -2.22
C THR A 117 7.13 -19.60 -3.62
N ASP A 118 6.26 -18.62 -3.83
CA ASP A 118 6.11 -17.91 -5.09
C ASP A 118 7.18 -16.81 -5.19
N ASP A 119 8.30 -17.14 -5.83
CA ASP A 119 9.49 -16.30 -5.98
C ASP A 119 9.31 -15.12 -6.96
N TYR A 120 8.21 -15.09 -7.70
CA TYR A 120 7.88 -14.01 -8.62
C TYR A 120 7.24 -12.80 -7.92
N ILE A 121 6.83 -12.93 -6.66
CA ILE A 121 6.20 -11.87 -5.87
C ILE A 121 7.24 -11.08 -5.09
N ASP A 122 7.21 -9.76 -5.27
CA ASP A 122 7.89 -8.82 -4.42
C ASP A 122 7.05 -8.54 -3.17
N TRP A 123 7.35 -9.25 -2.08
CA TRP A 123 6.57 -9.14 -0.84
C TRP A 123 6.74 -7.78 -0.16
N GLU A 124 7.87 -7.13 -0.35
CA GLU A 124 8.11 -5.79 0.19
C GLU A 124 7.20 -4.76 -0.49
N GLU A 125 7.26 -4.68 -1.83
CA GLU A 125 6.43 -3.76 -2.61
C GLU A 125 4.94 -4.10 -2.44
N THR A 126 4.60 -5.39 -2.31
CA THR A 126 3.26 -5.87 -1.99
C THR A 126 2.77 -5.29 -0.66
N VAL A 127 3.57 -5.33 0.41
CA VAL A 127 3.18 -4.72 1.70
C VAL A 127 2.97 -3.21 1.55
N TYR A 128 3.86 -2.50 0.86
CA TYR A 128 3.73 -1.06 0.67
C TYR A 128 2.47 -0.67 -0.09
N LEU A 129 2.18 -1.36 -1.20
CA LEU A 129 0.98 -1.08 -1.98
C LEU A 129 -0.28 -1.31 -1.16
N ASN A 130 -0.38 -2.44 -0.43
CA ASN A 130 -1.58 -2.71 0.36
C ASN A 130 -1.72 -1.76 1.56
N LEU A 131 -0.62 -1.28 2.15
CA LEU A 131 -0.69 -0.21 3.15
C LEU A 131 -1.33 1.04 2.56
N LEU A 132 -0.81 1.52 1.42
CA LEU A 132 -1.32 2.70 0.72
C LEU A 132 -2.80 2.56 0.35
N MET A 133 -3.20 1.37 -0.10
CA MET A 133 -4.59 1.15 -0.55
C MET A 133 -5.58 0.96 0.59
N GLN A 134 -5.19 0.32 1.69
CA GLN A 134 -6.16 -0.17 2.70
C GLN A 134 -6.09 0.57 4.04
N TYR A 135 -4.96 1.17 4.39
CA TYR A 135 -4.76 1.82 5.70
C TYR A 135 -4.73 3.35 5.65
N PHE A 136 -4.49 3.96 4.47
CA PHE A 136 -4.47 5.42 4.33
C PHE A 136 -5.82 5.97 3.86
N VAL A 137 -6.27 7.02 4.55
CA VAL A 137 -7.42 7.82 4.12
C VAL A 137 -6.91 9.07 3.42
N TYR A 138 -7.20 9.19 2.12
CA TYR A 138 -6.80 10.34 1.33
C TYR A 138 -7.91 11.39 1.29
N VAL A 139 -7.56 12.63 1.63
CA VAL A 139 -8.50 13.76 1.62
C VAL A 139 -7.97 14.84 0.70
N VAL A 140 -8.68 15.10 -0.39
CA VAL A 140 -8.41 16.24 -1.26
C VAL A 140 -9.07 17.46 -0.67
N THR A 141 -8.30 18.53 -0.54
CA THR A 141 -8.79 19.81 -0.02
C THR A 141 -8.61 20.90 -1.07
N ILE A 142 -9.71 21.57 -1.41
CA ILE A 142 -9.73 22.73 -2.31
C ILE A 142 -10.08 23.96 -1.47
N ALA A 143 -9.26 25.01 -1.59
CA ALA A 143 -9.54 26.31 -1.00
C ALA A 143 -9.66 27.36 -2.10
N VAL A 144 -10.68 28.21 -1.99
CA VAL A 144 -10.83 29.43 -2.76
C VAL A 144 -10.23 30.55 -1.93
N CYS A 145 -9.24 31.24 -2.49
CA CYS A 145 -8.56 32.31 -1.79
C CYS A 145 -8.66 33.61 -2.60
N THR A 146 -8.79 34.73 -1.90
CA THR A 146 -8.54 36.06 -2.45
C THR A 146 -7.20 36.57 -1.94
N ARG A 147 -6.48 37.29 -2.79
CA ARG A 147 -5.21 37.91 -2.44
C ARG A 147 -5.50 39.31 -1.87
N THR A 148 -5.25 39.49 -0.58
CA THR A 148 -5.48 40.77 0.12
C THR A 148 -4.22 41.63 0.20
N GLY A 149 -3.05 41.07 -0.09
CA GLY A 149 -1.77 41.77 -0.12
C GLY A 149 -0.68 40.99 -0.87
N PRO A 150 0.58 41.47 -0.89
CA PRO A 150 1.68 40.83 -1.64
C PRO A 150 1.95 39.38 -1.23
N GLN A 151 1.72 39.03 0.04
CA GLN A 151 1.89 37.68 0.59
C GLN A 151 0.69 37.20 1.42
N GLU A 152 -0.41 37.97 1.42
CA GLU A 152 -1.58 37.64 2.24
C GLU A 152 -2.68 37.04 1.37
N TRP A 153 -3.08 35.83 1.77
CA TRP A 153 -4.17 35.08 1.15
C TRP A 153 -5.26 34.88 2.19
N GLN A 154 -6.46 35.37 1.88
CA GLN A 154 -7.64 35.10 2.68
C GLN A 154 -8.42 33.95 2.06
N ILE A 155 -8.63 32.87 2.83
CA ILE A 155 -9.47 31.75 2.41
C ILE A 155 -10.93 32.19 2.48
N LEU A 156 -11.58 32.26 1.32
CA LEU A 156 -13.01 32.56 1.19
C LEU A 156 -13.86 31.32 1.46
N LYS A 157 -13.40 30.16 0.97
CA LYS A 157 -14.13 28.90 1.08
C LYS A 157 -13.18 27.72 1.04
N LYS A 158 -13.50 26.68 1.81
CA LYS A 158 -12.72 25.44 1.85
C LYS A 158 -13.68 24.25 1.70
N PHE A 159 -13.31 23.31 0.85
CA PHE A 159 -14.00 22.05 0.66
C PHE A 159 -12.99 20.92 0.79
N SER A 160 -13.33 19.90 1.56
CA SER A 160 -12.53 18.69 1.69
C SER A 160 -13.40 17.50 1.32
N HIS A 161 -12.84 16.57 0.56
CA HIS A 161 -13.53 15.35 0.17
C HIS A 161 -12.57 14.18 0.22
N THR A 162 -13.03 13.07 0.81
CA THR A 162 -12.29 11.82 0.81
C THR A 162 -12.27 11.24 -0.60
N VAL A 163 -11.10 10.83 -1.06
CA VAL A 163 -10.89 10.22 -2.37
C VAL A 163 -10.26 8.85 -2.20
N TYR A 164 -10.45 8.01 -3.20
CA TYR A 164 -9.83 6.68 -3.27
C TYR A 164 -8.62 6.75 -4.20
N SER A 165 -7.50 6.21 -3.73
CA SER A 165 -6.33 5.93 -4.55
C SER A 165 -6.63 4.77 -5.50
N SER A 166 -5.88 4.71 -6.60
CA SER A 166 -5.84 3.58 -7.52
C SER A 166 -4.40 3.41 -8.03
N PRO A 167 -3.86 2.19 -8.06
CA PRO A 167 -2.60 1.90 -8.75
C PRO A 167 -2.80 1.79 -10.26
N SER A 168 -4.02 1.96 -10.77
CA SER A 168 -4.34 2.00 -12.19
C SER A 168 -4.62 3.42 -12.68
N HIS A 169 -4.13 3.70 -13.88
CA HIS A 169 -4.38 4.95 -14.59
C HIS A 169 -5.15 4.68 -15.88
N ARG A 170 -6.25 5.41 -16.05
CA ARG A 170 -7.01 5.45 -17.31
C ARG A 170 -6.86 6.82 -17.95
N GLN A 171 -6.13 6.87 -19.07
CA GLN A 171 -6.03 8.12 -19.82
C GLN A 171 -7.36 8.44 -20.50
N MET A 172 -7.82 9.68 -20.34
CA MET A 172 -9.13 10.12 -20.84
C MET A 172 -9.13 10.51 -22.33
N ASN A 173 -7.96 10.71 -22.91
CA ASN A 173 -7.75 11.08 -24.32
C ASN A 173 -7.90 9.89 -25.28
N VAL A 174 -7.89 8.65 -24.80
CA VAL A 174 -8.04 7.45 -25.64
C VAL A 174 -9.45 6.90 -25.51
N LYS A 175 -10.19 6.86 -26.63
CA LYS A 175 -11.52 6.24 -26.69
C LYS A 175 -11.36 4.71 -26.67
N GLY A 176 -11.33 4.13 -25.47
CA GLY A 176 -11.18 2.70 -25.26
C GLY A 176 -11.10 2.29 -23.78
N SER A 177 -11.01 0.99 -23.52
CA SER A 177 -10.80 0.34 -22.21
C SER A 177 -9.31 0.10 -21.95
N TYR A 178 -8.45 1.06 -22.27
CA TYR A 178 -7.02 0.95 -21.95
C TYR A 178 -6.80 1.44 -20.51
N GLU A 179 -6.55 0.50 -19.61
CA GLU A 179 -6.18 0.72 -18.22
C GLU A 179 -4.73 0.30 -18.06
N GLN A 180 -3.89 1.21 -17.57
CA GLN A 180 -2.46 0.96 -17.37
C GLN A 180 -2.18 0.86 -15.88
N ILE A 181 -1.44 -0.17 -15.47
CA ILE A 181 -0.83 -0.21 -14.14
C ILE A 181 0.20 0.91 -14.07
N ALA A 182 0.02 1.80 -13.10
CA ALA A 182 0.82 3.00 -12.97
C ALA A 182 1.70 3.00 -11.71
N TYR A 183 1.65 1.96 -10.88
CA TYR A 183 2.56 1.79 -9.74
C TYR A 183 4.02 2.02 -10.17
N PRO A 184 4.85 2.77 -9.42
CA PRO A 184 4.61 3.32 -8.08
C PRO A 184 3.73 4.59 -8.01
N ASP A 185 3.28 5.14 -9.15
CA ASP A 185 2.39 6.29 -9.15
C ASP A 185 0.96 5.91 -8.73
N LEU A 186 0.39 6.72 -7.82
CA LEU A 186 -0.99 6.58 -7.36
C LEU A 186 -1.89 7.66 -7.97
N TYR A 187 -3.03 7.23 -8.51
CA TYR A 187 -4.02 8.11 -9.11
C TYR A 187 -5.27 8.20 -8.23
N PHE A 188 -5.87 9.39 -8.13
CA PHE A 188 -7.06 9.59 -7.31
C PHE A 188 -8.31 9.74 -8.17
N TYR A 189 -9.29 8.86 -7.95
CA TYR A 189 -10.57 8.95 -8.65
C TYR A 189 -11.44 10.08 -8.07
N LYS A 190 -12.38 10.61 -8.87
CA LYS A 190 -13.28 11.75 -8.56
C LYS A 190 -12.64 13.13 -8.39
N LEU A 191 -11.32 13.30 -8.52
CA LEU A 191 -10.69 14.63 -8.43
C LEU A 191 -11.34 15.65 -9.39
N ARG A 192 -11.60 15.24 -10.64
CA ARG A 192 -12.26 16.08 -11.65
C ARG A 192 -13.68 16.48 -11.26
N GLN A 193 -14.45 15.56 -10.65
CA GLN A 193 -15.80 15.84 -10.19
C GLN A 193 -15.79 16.82 -9.02
N ILE A 194 -14.88 16.64 -8.06
CA ILE A 194 -14.70 17.55 -6.92
C ILE A 194 -14.32 18.95 -7.41
N MET A 195 -13.40 19.07 -8.36
CA MET A 195 -13.07 20.36 -8.98
C MET A 195 -14.27 20.99 -9.68
N ARG A 196 -15.03 20.20 -10.46
CA ARG A 196 -16.23 20.70 -11.16
C ARG A 196 -17.28 21.20 -10.18
N GLU A 197 -17.58 20.44 -9.14
CA GLU A 197 -18.54 20.84 -8.11
C GLU A 197 -18.06 22.05 -7.31
N GLY A 198 -16.77 22.10 -6.96
CA GLY A 198 -16.17 23.25 -6.28
C GLY A 198 -16.28 24.52 -7.11
N ILE A 199 -15.92 24.47 -8.40
CA ILE A 199 -16.01 25.61 -9.32
C ILE A 199 -17.48 26.00 -9.54
N CYS A 200 -18.37 25.05 -9.86
CA CYS A 200 -19.79 25.34 -10.10
C CYS A 200 -20.48 25.94 -8.88
N ARG A 201 -20.19 25.46 -7.66
CA ARG A 201 -20.76 26.03 -6.42
C ARG A 201 -20.26 27.44 -6.13
N ASN A 202 -19.08 27.84 -6.63
CA ASN A 202 -18.57 29.21 -6.47
C ASN A 202 -19.10 30.17 -7.54
N VAL A 203 -19.27 29.70 -8.78
CA VAL A 203 -19.86 30.52 -9.86
C VAL A 203 -21.34 30.80 -9.59
N VAL A 204 -22.07 29.85 -9.01
CA VAL A 204 -23.51 30.03 -8.70
C VAL A 204 -23.74 30.80 -7.39
N SER A 205 -22.76 30.86 -6.47
CA SER A 205 -22.88 31.60 -5.20
C SER A 205 -22.36 33.03 -5.26
N SER A 206 -22.15 33.60 -6.45
CA SER A 206 -21.87 35.03 -6.62
C SER A 206 -23.13 35.72 -7.15
N PRO A 207 -23.97 36.35 -6.31
CA PRO A 207 -25.17 37.06 -6.78
C PRO A 207 -24.85 38.36 -7.52
N ASN A 208 -23.59 38.80 -7.56
CA ASN A 208 -23.19 40.05 -8.18
C ASN A 208 -22.03 39.82 -9.16
N SER A 209 -22.32 39.32 -10.36
CA SER A 209 -21.47 39.63 -11.50
C SER A 209 -22.32 40.33 -12.54
N GLU A 210 -22.37 41.66 -12.42
CA GLU A 210 -22.60 42.57 -13.54
C GLU A 210 -21.62 42.18 -14.66
N TRP A 211 -22.07 41.32 -15.56
CA TRP A 211 -21.54 41.25 -16.92
C TRP A 211 -22.64 41.74 -17.84
N SER A 212 -22.93 43.03 -17.71
CA SER A 212 -23.56 43.82 -18.77
C SER A 212 -22.59 44.96 -19.07
N GLN A 213 -22.20 45.03 -20.34
CA GLN A 213 -21.37 46.06 -20.98
C GLN A 213 -19.86 45.92 -20.72
N TYR A 214 -19.17 45.19 -21.59
CA TYR A 214 -18.37 45.73 -22.69
C TYR A 214 -18.23 44.67 -23.79
#